data_AF-A0A8T5TUQ1-F1
#
_entry.id   AF-A0A8T5TUQ1-F1
#
_cell.length_a   1.000
_cell.length_b   1.000
_cell.length_c   1.000
_cell.angle_alpha   90.00
_cell.angle_beta   90.00
_cell.angle_gamma   90.00
#
_symmetry.space_group_name_H-M   'P 1'
#
loop_
_entity.id
_entity.type
_entity.pdbx_description
1 polymer ?
#
loop_
_entity_poly.entity_id
_entity_poly.type
_entity_poly.pdbx_seq_one_letter_code
_entity_poly.pdbx_strand_id
1 'polypeptide(L)'
;MTTAISLDDDKIDLKGGNEYVKFCGITSVERTPLFASNKRLLFLLELTNNLDFIATSILGGDLDKMLLKSENNGTDKCQFFERNNIIYILYGKFPDKKGKWVLEQMAKYFSDLVRGKDVNNLSKIDKFDIEKKFKGHLLFIFKEYMRLQDVFSDQEIPYVEDWIRLDYVGLSSMSIGVISLLLDEEEQLNVNVPGEFEDPAEEVEMKESLLTAKIEAIAANTLGNTGAYPRWIAVRLGFQMYRFLTFKKYRNDYFLSCLTEGNLKKIDNIEAQIEPILYHGIDTPFSGNLRPFNKLKGTIKELVSNVPGRKFT
;
A
#
# COMPACT_ATOMS: atom_id res chain seq x y z
N MET A 1 7.44 32.17 -13.58
CA MET A 1 6.49 31.80 -14.65
C MET A 1 5.47 30.87 -14.03
N THR A 2 4.19 31.26 -14.00
CA THR A 2 3.09 30.39 -13.54
C THR A 2 2.72 29.46 -14.69
N THR A 3 3.15 28.21 -14.63
CA THR A 3 2.71 27.16 -15.56
C THR A 3 1.18 27.03 -15.45
N ALA A 4 0.47 27.08 -16.58
CA ALA A 4 -0.97 26.85 -16.58
C ALA A 4 -1.23 25.38 -16.20
N ILE A 5 -1.97 25.15 -15.11
CA ILE A 5 -2.36 23.80 -14.67
C ILE A 5 -3.55 23.35 -15.51
N SER A 6 -3.40 22.24 -16.22
CA SER A 6 -4.48 21.52 -16.90
C SER A 6 -4.77 20.22 -16.14
N LEU A 7 -6.03 19.99 -15.78
CA LEU A 7 -6.46 18.75 -15.13
C LEU A 7 -6.68 17.61 -16.14
N ASP A 8 -6.73 17.93 -17.43
CA ASP A 8 -6.93 16.95 -18.50
C ASP A 8 -5.61 16.29 -18.94
N ASP A 9 -4.48 16.77 -18.42
CA ASP A 9 -3.16 16.21 -18.70
C ASP A 9 -2.98 14.87 -17.97
N ASP A 10 -2.33 13.91 -18.65
CA ASP A 10 -2.01 12.61 -18.03
C ASP A 10 -1.07 12.72 -16.82
N LYS A 11 -0.35 13.85 -16.74
CA LYS A 11 0.60 14.18 -15.67
C LYS A 11 0.56 15.69 -15.44
N ILE A 12 0.09 16.09 -14.27
CA ILE A 12 0.08 17.47 -13.81
C ILE A 12 1.45 17.77 -13.18
N ASP A 13 2.27 18.58 -13.86
CA ASP A 13 3.55 19.03 -13.31
C ASP A 13 3.34 20.14 -12.27
N LEU A 14 3.84 19.91 -11.06
CA LEU A 14 3.71 20.83 -9.93
C LEU A 14 5.03 21.52 -9.58
N LYS A 15 6.17 20.99 -10.04
CA LYS A 15 7.51 21.57 -9.81
C LYS A 15 8.54 21.07 -10.83
N GLY A 16 8.44 21.51 -12.08
CA GLY A 16 9.50 21.32 -13.10
C GLY A 16 9.97 19.87 -13.25
N GLY A 17 9.05 18.91 -13.18
CA GLY A 17 9.32 17.48 -13.30
C GLY A 17 9.71 16.77 -12.00
N ASN A 18 10.04 17.49 -10.92
CA ASN A 18 10.40 16.91 -9.61
C ASN A 18 9.17 16.46 -8.81
N GLU A 19 8.09 17.24 -8.89
CA GLU A 19 6.81 16.95 -8.26
C GLU A 19 5.72 16.91 -9.32
N TYR A 20 4.89 15.88 -9.31
CA TYR A 20 3.76 15.74 -10.22
C TYR A 20 2.65 14.86 -9.65
N VAL A 21 1.45 15.06 -10.17
CA VAL A 21 0.29 14.20 -9.90
C VAL A 21 -0.18 13.58 -11.21
N LYS A 22 -0.37 12.27 -11.23
CA LYS A 22 -0.93 11.52 -12.37
C LYS A 22 -2.42 11.28 -12.19
N PHE A 23 -2.89 11.16 -10.95
CA PHE A 23 -4.28 10.86 -10.67
C PHE A 23 -4.75 11.38 -9.30
N CYS A 24 -5.95 11.94 -9.30
CA CYS A 24 -6.78 12.16 -8.12
C CYS A 24 -8.07 11.37 -8.28
N GLY A 25 -8.43 10.62 -7.24
CA GLY A 25 -9.63 9.79 -7.25
C GLY A 25 -10.41 9.91 -5.96
N ILE A 26 -11.71 9.65 -6.06
CA ILE A 26 -12.62 9.55 -4.93
C ILE A 26 -13.54 8.36 -5.18
N THR A 27 -13.65 7.48 -4.21
CA THR A 27 -14.52 6.29 -4.23
C THR A 27 -15.18 6.13 -2.87
N SER A 28 -16.37 5.54 -2.82
CA SER A 28 -16.92 5.10 -1.52
C SER A 28 -16.34 3.73 -1.13
N VAL A 29 -16.38 3.41 0.15
CA VAL A 29 -16.05 2.06 0.66
C VAL A 29 -16.95 0.96 0.07
N GLU A 30 -18.16 1.35 -0.38
CA GLU A 30 -19.09 0.48 -1.13
C GLU A 30 -18.75 0.38 -2.63
N ARG A 31 -17.53 0.80 -3.02
CA ARG A 31 -17.02 0.71 -4.39
C ARG A 31 -17.78 1.56 -5.41
N THR A 32 -18.45 2.63 -4.99
CA THR A 32 -19.04 3.58 -5.93
C THR A 32 -17.99 4.60 -6.36
N PRO A 33 -17.63 4.69 -7.66
CA PRO A 33 -16.74 5.73 -8.16
C PRO A 33 -17.42 7.10 -8.06
N LEU A 34 -16.79 8.04 -7.37
CA LEU A 34 -17.33 9.38 -7.13
C LEU A 34 -16.62 10.46 -7.94
N PHE A 35 -15.30 10.30 -8.16
CA PHE A 35 -14.52 11.22 -8.98
C PHE A 35 -13.23 10.56 -9.50
N ALA A 36 -12.80 10.96 -10.70
CA ALA A 36 -11.53 10.58 -11.30
C ALA A 36 -10.99 11.73 -12.17
N SER A 37 -9.77 12.20 -11.90
CA SER A 37 -9.15 13.25 -12.72
C SER A 37 -8.66 12.71 -14.07
N ASN A 38 -8.20 11.45 -14.12
CA ASN A 38 -7.75 10.80 -15.34
C ASN A 38 -8.52 9.48 -15.56
N LYS A 39 -9.30 9.42 -16.63
CA LYS A 39 -10.12 8.24 -16.99
C LYS A 39 -9.30 7.00 -17.33
N ARG A 40 -8.06 7.16 -17.82
CA ARG A 40 -7.17 6.01 -18.12
C ARG A 40 -6.71 5.30 -16.86
N LEU A 41 -6.71 6.00 -15.73
CA LEU A 41 -6.30 5.50 -14.42
C LEU A 41 -7.50 5.20 -13.51
N LEU A 42 -8.72 5.08 -14.07
CA LEU A 42 -9.94 4.81 -13.30
C LEU A 42 -9.84 3.52 -12.47
N PHE A 43 -9.08 2.53 -12.96
CA PHE A 43 -8.81 1.28 -12.26
C PHE A 43 -8.18 1.49 -10.87
N LEU A 44 -7.52 2.64 -10.61
CA LEU A 44 -6.94 2.95 -9.31
C LEU A 44 -8.02 3.07 -8.23
N LEU A 45 -9.27 3.42 -8.58
CA LEU A 45 -10.37 3.45 -7.61
C LEU A 45 -10.72 2.04 -7.13
N GLU A 46 -10.73 1.06 -8.04
CA GLU A 46 -11.00 -0.33 -7.69
C GLU A 46 -9.82 -0.93 -6.92
N LEU A 47 -8.59 -0.64 -7.36
CA LEU A 47 -7.39 -1.02 -6.63
C LEU A 47 -7.40 -0.45 -5.21
N THR A 48 -7.84 0.81 -5.04
CA THR A 48 -7.96 1.46 -3.72
C THR A 48 -8.87 0.66 -2.79
N ASN A 49 -10.07 0.31 -3.25
CA ASN A 49 -11.01 -0.48 -2.43
C ASN A 49 -10.47 -1.88 -2.10
N ASN A 50 -9.80 -2.53 -3.05
CA ASN A 50 -9.19 -3.84 -2.80
C ASN A 50 -8.02 -3.76 -1.82
N LEU A 51 -7.17 -2.74 -1.95
CA LEU A 51 -6.06 -2.49 -1.02
C LEU A 51 -6.58 -2.19 0.38
N ASP A 52 -7.58 -1.32 0.47
CA ASP A 52 -8.21 -0.95 1.74
C ASP A 52 -8.79 -2.18 2.42
N PHE A 53 -9.64 -2.94 1.73
CA PHE A 53 -10.24 -4.16 2.26
C PHE A 53 -9.19 -5.19 2.69
N ILE A 54 -8.22 -5.51 1.83
CA ILE A 54 -7.28 -6.60 2.12
C ILE A 54 -6.25 -6.16 3.18
N ALA A 55 -5.61 -5.00 3.01
CA ALA A 55 -4.53 -4.56 3.89
C ALA A 55 -5.04 -4.26 5.30
N THR A 56 -6.19 -3.59 5.45
CA THR A 56 -6.77 -3.31 6.77
C THR A 56 -7.28 -4.60 7.43
N SER A 57 -7.77 -5.58 6.65
CA SER A 57 -8.18 -6.88 7.20
C SER A 57 -7.03 -7.70 7.77
N ILE A 58 -5.80 -7.48 7.32
CA ILE A 58 -4.62 -8.21 7.83
C ILE A 58 -3.92 -7.39 8.91
N LEU A 59 -3.62 -6.13 8.60
CA LEU A 59 -2.75 -5.29 9.41
C LEU A 59 -3.51 -4.53 10.50
N GLY A 60 -4.83 -4.35 10.36
CA GLY A 60 -5.63 -3.46 11.20
C GLY A 60 -5.27 -1.98 10.99
N GLY A 61 -6.15 -1.05 11.37
CA GLY A 61 -5.95 0.40 11.19
C GLY A 61 -6.43 0.93 9.83
N ASP A 62 -5.95 2.11 9.43
CA ASP A 62 -6.39 2.82 8.22
C ASP A 62 -5.33 2.76 7.10
N LEU A 63 -5.73 2.49 5.85
CA LEU A 63 -4.83 2.58 4.70
C LEU A 63 -4.28 4.02 4.54
N ASP A 64 -2.95 4.21 4.60
CA ASP A 64 -2.33 5.55 4.50
C ASP A 64 -1.61 5.71 3.15
N LYS A 65 -0.71 4.77 2.79
CA LYS A 65 0.20 4.98 1.65
C LYS A 65 0.63 3.67 0.98
N MET A 66 1.04 3.77 -0.27
CA MET A 66 1.70 2.69 -1.00
C MET A 66 2.81 3.26 -1.88
N LEU A 67 3.99 2.63 -1.89
CA LEU A 67 5.05 2.93 -2.85
C LEU A 67 5.05 1.90 -3.97
N LEU A 68 5.03 2.38 -5.20
CA LEU A 68 5.10 1.57 -6.40
C LEU A 68 6.49 1.69 -7.02
N LYS A 69 7.03 0.57 -7.46
CA LYS A 69 8.31 0.50 -8.16
C LYS A 69 8.10 -0.11 -9.54
N SER A 70 8.43 0.65 -10.57
CA SER A 70 8.39 0.16 -11.95
C SER A 70 9.65 -0.65 -12.29
N GLU A 71 9.61 -1.38 -13.40
CA GLU A 71 10.74 -2.20 -13.86
C GLU A 71 12.01 -1.36 -14.10
N ASN A 72 11.86 -0.10 -14.53
CA ASN A 72 12.97 0.83 -14.76
C ASN A 72 13.44 1.55 -13.48
N ASN A 73 13.13 1.02 -12.30
CA ASN A 73 13.39 1.63 -10.99
C ASN A 73 12.75 3.01 -10.77
N GLY A 74 11.74 3.37 -11.57
CA GLY A 74 10.92 4.55 -11.31
C GLY A 74 10.08 4.33 -10.06
N THR A 75 9.96 5.37 -9.22
CA THR A 75 9.14 5.33 -8.01
C THR A 75 8.01 6.35 -8.10
N ASP A 76 6.80 5.85 -7.93
CA ASP A 76 5.61 6.65 -7.71
C ASP A 76 4.96 6.18 -6.41
N LYS A 77 4.15 7.02 -5.79
CA LYS A 77 3.39 6.63 -4.60
C LYS A 77 1.92 6.95 -4.73
N CYS A 78 1.13 6.15 -4.05
CA CYS A 78 -0.25 6.44 -3.72
C CYS A 78 -0.32 6.91 -2.27
N GLN A 79 -1.09 7.96 -2.01
CA GLN A 79 -1.53 8.30 -0.67
C GLN A 79 -3.05 8.21 -0.62
N PHE A 80 -3.55 7.74 0.51
CA PHE A 80 -4.94 7.47 0.78
C PHE A 80 -5.38 8.28 2.00
N PHE A 81 -6.65 8.65 2.01
CA PHE A 81 -7.29 9.26 3.16
C PHE A 81 -8.74 8.83 3.17
N GLU A 82 -9.21 8.26 4.27
CA GLU A 82 -10.62 7.93 4.43
C GLU A 82 -11.29 8.97 5.32
N ARG A 83 -12.49 9.40 4.92
CA ARG A 83 -13.37 10.20 5.79
C ARG A 83 -14.83 9.90 5.45
N ASN A 84 -15.61 9.54 6.47
CA ASN A 84 -17.04 9.29 6.34
C ASN A 84 -17.36 8.27 5.24
N ASN A 85 -16.70 7.11 5.23
CA ASN A 85 -16.90 6.03 4.26
C ASN A 85 -16.57 6.43 2.80
N ILE A 86 -15.76 7.48 2.62
CA ILE A 86 -15.25 7.93 1.33
C ILE A 86 -13.72 7.89 1.37
N ILE A 87 -13.13 7.20 0.40
CA ILE A 87 -11.68 7.08 0.25
C ILE A 87 -11.22 8.03 -0.86
N TYR A 88 -10.27 8.88 -0.52
CA TYR A 88 -9.59 9.82 -1.40
C TYR A 88 -8.21 9.25 -1.74
N ILE A 89 -7.85 9.26 -3.03
CA ILE A 89 -6.55 8.78 -3.51
C ILE A 89 -5.83 9.88 -4.29
N LEU A 90 -4.53 10.00 -4.04
CA LEU A 90 -3.58 10.81 -4.80
C LEU A 90 -2.43 9.93 -5.27
N TYR A 91 -2.16 9.91 -6.58
CA TYR A 91 -1.09 9.10 -7.18
C TYR A 91 -0.11 9.94 -8.00
N GLY A 92 1.18 9.76 -7.77
CA GLY A 92 2.27 10.46 -8.45
C GLY A 92 3.54 10.56 -7.60
N LYS A 93 4.26 11.67 -7.75
CA LYS A 93 5.50 11.96 -7.01
C LYS A 93 5.40 13.34 -6.36
N PHE A 94 5.35 13.40 -5.05
CA PHE A 94 5.17 14.64 -4.29
C PHE A 94 5.65 14.45 -2.85
N PRO A 95 5.94 15.50 -2.07
CA PRO A 95 6.26 15.39 -0.64
C PRO A 95 5.08 14.87 0.19
N ASP A 96 5.38 14.11 1.25
CA ASP A 96 4.34 13.45 2.05
C ASP A 96 3.34 14.42 2.69
N LYS A 97 3.84 15.51 3.28
CA LYS A 97 3.02 16.54 3.93
C LYS A 97 2.09 17.23 2.95
N LYS A 98 2.58 17.54 1.74
CA LYS A 98 1.78 18.21 0.72
C LYS A 98 0.70 17.29 0.15
N GLY A 99 1.01 16.00 -0.04
CA GLY A 99 0.01 15.02 -0.47
C GLY A 99 -1.12 14.85 0.54
N LYS A 100 -0.81 14.76 1.84
CA LYS A 100 -1.81 14.74 2.92
C LYS A 100 -2.67 16.00 2.92
N TRP A 101 -2.05 17.17 2.79
CA TRP A 101 -2.78 18.43 2.69
C TRP A 101 -3.75 18.45 1.50
N VAL A 102 -3.33 17.97 0.32
CA VAL A 102 -4.22 17.86 -0.87
C VAL A 102 -5.41 16.96 -0.57
N LEU A 103 -5.18 15.78 0.02
CA LEU A 103 -6.24 14.83 0.37
C LEU A 103 -7.22 15.42 1.40
N GLU A 104 -6.73 16.15 2.41
CA GLU A 104 -7.56 16.86 3.38
C GLU A 104 -8.43 17.95 2.72
N GLN A 105 -7.86 18.73 1.79
CA GLN A 105 -8.63 19.72 1.03
C GLN A 105 -9.65 19.05 0.12
N MET A 106 -9.28 17.97 -0.57
CA MET A 106 -10.21 17.18 -1.38
C MET A 106 -11.38 16.70 -0.53
N ALA A 107 -11.11 16.15 0.65
CA ALA A 107 -12.13 15.67 1.57
C ALA A 107 -13.06 16.79 2.06
N LYS A 108 -12.49 17.95 2.42
CA LYS A 108 -13.27 19.13 2.83
C LYS A 108 -14.24 19.57 1.73
N TYR A 109 -13.71 19.91 0.54
CA TYR A 109 -14.54 20.44 -0.54
C TYR A 109 -15.54 19.41 -1.07
N PHE A 110 -15.14 18.13 -1.16
CA PHE A 110 -16.05 17.09 -1.63
C PHE A 110 -17.18 16.84 -0.64
N SER A 111 -16.89 16.79 0.67
CA SER A 111 -17.91 16.61 1.71
C SER A 111 -18.98 17.69 1.66
N ASP A 112 -18.60 18.94 1.38
CA ASP A 112 -19.55 20.05 1.22
C ASP A 112 -20.45 19.86 -0.01
N LEU A 113 -19.93 19.32 -1.11
CA LEU A 113 -20.69 19.07 -2.35
C LEU A 113 -21.71 17.93 -2.22
N VAL A 114 -21.41 16.92 -1.39
CA VAL A 114 -22.25 15.73 -1.21
C VAL A 114 -23.05 15.74 0.10
N ARG A 115 -23.01 16.84 0.85
CA ARG A 115 -23.70 16.97 2.13
C ARG A 115 -25.19 16.65 2.01
N GLY A 116 -25.65 15.67 2.80
CA GLY A 116 -27.05 15.22 2.82
C GLY A 116 -27.47 14.39 1.61
N LYS A 117 -26.52 13.99 0.75
CA LYS A 117 -26.77 13.09 -0.38
C LYS A 117 -26.33 11.66 -0.03
N ASP A 118 -27.04 10.68 -0.57
CA ASP A 118 -26.57 9.30 -0.64
C ASP A 118 -25.58 9.18 -1.81
N VAL A 119 -24.29 9.08 -1.49
CA VAL A 119 -23.21 9.03 -2.48
C VAL A 119 -23.23 7.76 -3.32
N ASN A 120 -23.81 6.67 -2.81
CA ASN A 120 -23.89 5.39 -3.52
C ASN A 120 -25.05 5.38 -4.52
N ASN A 121 -26.07 6.23 -4.32
CA ASN A 121 -27.27 6.30 -5.15
C ASN A 121 -27.47 7.66 -5.87
N LEU A 122 -26.38 8.34 -6.22
CA LEU A 122 -26.45 9.61 -6.96
C LEU A 122 -27.01 9.44 -8.38
N SER A 123 -27.93 10.33 -8.77
CA SER A 123 -28.42 10.40 -10.14
C SER A 123 -27.31 10.79 -11.14
N LYS A 124 -27.53 10.53 -12.44
CA LYS A 124 -26.57 10.94 -13.49
C LYS A 124 -26.31 12.46 -13.49
N ILE A 125 -27.35 13.25 -13.22
CA ILE A 125 -27.27 14.71 -13.16
C ILE A 125 -26.45 15.13 -11.93
N ASP A 126 -26.71 14.53 -10.77
CA ASP A 126 -25.93 14.80 -9.55
C ASP A 126 -24.46 14.49 -9.75
N LYS A 127 -24.13 13.33 -10.34
CA LYS A 127 -22.74 12.94 -10.61
C LYS A 127 -22.04 13.95 -11.52
N PHE A 128 -22.70 14.38 -12.59
CA PHE A 128 -22.16 15.39 -13.50
C PHE A 128 -21.92 16.74 -12.81
N ASP A 129 -22.87 17.21 -12.01
CA ASP A 129 -22.75 18.48 -11.30
C ASP A 129 -21.65 18.45 -10.23
N ILE A 130 -21.56 17.36 -9.49
CA ILE A 130 -20.49 17.14 -8.49
C ILE A 130 -19.14 17.10 -9.19
N GLU A 131 -18.97 16.32 -10.26
CA GLU A 131 -17.71 16.22 -11.00
C GLU A 131 -17.27 17.60 -11.52
N LYS A 132 -18.17 18.35 -12.16
CA LYS A 132 -17.87 19.68 -12.71
C LYS A 132 -17.45 20.67 -11.63
N LYS A 133 -18.18 20.73 -10.51
CA LYS A 133 -17.85 21.63 -9.38
C LYS A 133 -16.54 21.22 -8.73
N PHE A 134 -16.33 19.92 -8.54
CA PHE A 134 -15.12 19.41 -7.89
C PHE A 134 -13.86 19.64 -8.74
N LYS A 135 -13.93 19.56 -10.08
CA LYS A 135 -12.80 19.97 -10.95
C LYS A 135 -12.36 21.41 -10.69
N GLY A 136 -13.31 22.32 -10.50
CA GLY A 136 -13.02 23.72 -10.14
C GLY A 136 -12.27 23.82 -8.81
N HIS A 137 -12.71 23.09 -7.78
CA HIS A 137 -12.03 23.03 -6.49
C HIS A 137 -10.64 22.37 -6.61
N LEU A 138 -10.48 21.30 -7.38
CA LEU A 138 -9.21 20.61 -7.55
C LEU A 138 -8.16 21.52 -8.21
N LEU A 139 -8.55 22.31 -9.22
CA LEU A 139 -7.69 23.31 -9.82
C LEU A 139 -7.24 24.37 -8.81
N PHE A 140 -8.15 24.81 -7.93
CA PHE A 140 -7.82 25.72 -6.84
C PHE A 140 -6.82 25.09 -5.86
N ILE A 141 -7.06 23.85 -5.43
CA ILE A 141 -6.16 23.11 -4.52
C ILE A 141 -4.74 23.03 -5.11
N PHE A 142 -4.57 22.71 -6.39
CA PHE A 142 -3.23 22.62 -6.98
C PHE A 142 -2.54 23.98 -7.14
N LYS A 143 -3.29 25.06 -7.40
CA LYS A 143 -2.72 26.41 -7.40
C LYS A 143 -2.19 26.79 -6.02
N GLU A 144 -2.92 26.45 -4.96
CA GLU A 144 -2.46 26.65 -3.58
C GLU A 144 -1.27 25.74 -3.23
N TYR A 145 -1.29 24.47 -3.66
CA TYR A 145 -0.15 23.54 -3.53
C TYR A 145 1.16 24.15 -4.06
N MET A 146 1.11 24.79 -5.24
CA MET A 146 2.29 25.42 -5.82
C MET A 146 2.80 26.63 -5.02
N ARG A 147 1.94 27.28 -4.23
CA ARG A 147 2.32 28.37 -3.31
C ARG A 147 2.92 27.84 -2.01
N LEU A 148 2.56 26.62 -1.61
CA LEU A 148 3.06 25.96 -0.40
C LEU A 148 4.51 25.45 -0.54
N GLN A 149 5.16 25.68 -1.68
CA GLN A 149 6.55 25.30 -1.93
C GLN A 149 7.53 25.93 -0.92
N ASP A 150 7.20 27.10 -0.37
CA ASP A 150 8.06 27.83 0.57
C ASP A 150 7.80 27.44 2.05
N VAL A 151 6.74 26.68 2.33
CA VAL A 151 6.27 26.40 3.71
C VAL A 151 6.58 24.97 4.15
N PHE A 152 6.55 24.00 3.23
CA PHE A 152 6.83 22.60 3.56
C PHE A 152 8.28 22.23 3.24
N SER A 153 9.06 21.93 4.27
CA SER A 153 10.35 21.26 4.12
C SER A 153 10.16 19.76 3.80
N ASP A 154 10.97 19.24 2.88
CA ASP A 154 11.09 17.79 2.61
C ASP A 154 11.78 17.01 3.74
N GLN A 155 12.11 17.66 4.87
CA GLN A 155 12.57 16.94 6.05
C GLN A 155 11.52 15.93 6.50
N GLU A 156 11.86 14.65 6.28
CA GLU A 156 11.15 13.53 6.87
C GLU A 156 11.22 13.66 8.39
N ILE A 157 10.05 13.60 9.03
CA ILE A 157 10.00 13.48 10.48
C ILE A 157 10.57 12.08 10.79
N PRO A 158 11.63 11.96 11.60
CA PRO A 158 12.17 10.66 11.96
C PRO A 158 11.09 9.83 12.66
N TYR A 159 11.11 8.53 12.42
CA TYR A 159 10.32 7.61 13.23
C TYR A 159 10.81 7.70 14.68
N VAL A 160 9.86 7.66 15.61
CA VAL A 160 10.18 7.61 17.06
C VAL A 160 10.85 6.29 17.41
N GLU A 161 10.46 5.23 16.71
CA GLU A 161 10.98 3.89 16.90
C GLU A 161 12.24 3.66 16.05
N ASP A 162 13.25 3.05 16.67
CA ASP A 162 14.47 2.63 16.00
C ASP A 162 14.51 1.11 15.76
N TRP A 163 13.34 0.51 15.58
CA TRP A 163 13.19 -0.92 15.36
C TRP A 163 12.12 -1.21 14.30
N ILE A 164 12.18 -2.41 13.72
CA ILE A 164 11.10 -2.99 12.91
C ILE A 164 10.84 -4.42 13.39
N ARG A 165 9.58 -4.75 13.70
CA ARG A 165 9.15 -6.10 14.12
C ARG A 165 8.70 -6.88 12.90
N LEU A 166 9.06 -8.16 12.84
CA LEU A 166 8.64 -9.07 11.78
C LEU A 166 7.56 -10.04 12.29
N ASP A 167 6.39 -10.00 11.66
CA ASP A 167 5.21 -10.79 12.05
C ASP A 167 4.87 -11.89 11.02
N TYR A 168 5.33 -11.75 9.78
CA TYR A 168 5.15 -12.76 8.74
C TYR A 168 6.24 -12.69 7.68
N VAL A 169 6.65 -13.85 7.16
CA VAL A 169 7.54 -13.99 5.99
C VAL A 169 6.90 -14.90 4.95
N GLY A 170 6.71 -14.39 3.74
CA GLY A 170 6.26 -15.15 2.58
C GLY A 170 7.27 -15.10 1.45
N LEU A 171 7.53 -16.21 0.78
CA LEU A 171 8.26 -16.27 -0.48
C LEU A 171 7.36 -16.92 -1.52
N SER A 172 7.14 -16.26 -2.64
CA SER A 172 6.39 -16.82 -3.75
C SER A 172 7.17 -16.81 -5.05
N SER A 173 6.81 -17.69 -5.97
CA SER A 173 7.28 -17.71 -7.35
C SER A 173 6.10 -17.96 -8.28
N MET A 174 5.91 -17.09 -9.28
CA MET A 174 4.81 -17.22 -10.25
C MET A 174 3.41 -17.45 -9.61
N SER A 175 3.11 -16.77 -8.50
CA SER A 175 1.87 -16.94 -7.70
C SER A 175 1.72 -18.30 -7.01
N ILE A 176 2.85 -18.94 -6.70
CA ILE A 176 2.93 -20.11 -5.85
C ILE A 176 3.72 -19.73 -4.60
N GLY A 177 3.05 -19.71 -3.44
CA GLY A 177 3.71 -19.57 -2.14
C GLY A 177 4.60 -20.78 -1.84
N VAL A 178 5.92 -20.59 -1.90
CA VAL A 178 6.91 -21.62 -1.59
C VAL A 178 7.40 -21.56 -0.14
N ILE A 179 7.28 -20.41 0.50
CA ILE A 179 7.42 -20.22 1.95
C ILE A 179 6.25 -19.37 2.41
N SER A 180 5.56 -19.81 3.46
CA SER A 180 4.64 -18.98 4.25
C SER A 180 5.00 -19.25 5.70
N LEU A 181 5.35 -18.22 6.47
CA LEU A 181 5.81 -18.36 7.86
C LEU A 181 5.17 -17.27 8.71
N LEU A 182 4.18 -17.66 9.50
CA LEU A 182 3.58 -16.79 10.51
C LEU A 182 4.45 -16.77 11.77
N LEU A 183 4.80 -15.57 12.21
CA LEU A 183 5.67 -15.33 13.38
C LEU A 183 4.92 -14.59 14.50
N ASP A 184 3.67 -14.23 14.26
CA ASP A 184 2.84 -13.41 15.14
C ASP A 184 2.34 -14.15 16.39
N GLU A 185 3.21 -14.28 17.37
CA GLU A 185 2.89 -14.93 18.66
C GLU A 185 1.99 -14.08 19.56
N GLU A 186 1.88 -12.78 19.31
CA GLU A 186 1.12 -11.82 20.14
C GLU A 186 -0.25 -11.49 19.53
N GLU A 187 -0.67 -12.20 18.48
CA GLU A 187 -1.94 -11.98 17.76
C GLU A 187 -2.16 -10.50 17.36
N GLN A 188 -1.07 -9.89 16.89
CA GLN A 188 -1.07 -8.50 16.45
C GLN A 188 -1.78 -8.34 15.11
N LEU A 189 -1.75 -9.35 14.25
CA LEU A 189 -2.40 -9.38 12.95
C LEU A 189 -3.85 -9.87 13.06
N ASN A 190 -4.75 -9.28 12.28
CA ASN A 190 -6.18 -9.61 12.27
C ASN A 190 -6.51 -10.80 11.35
N VAL A 191 -5.81 -11.93 11.52
CA VAL A 191 -5.97 -13.10 10.63
C VAL A 191 -6.99 -14.08 11.18
N ASN A 192 -8.25 -13.88 10.80
CA ASN A 192 -9.33 -14.82 11.10
C ASN A 192 -9.48 -15.85 9.96
N VAL A 193 -9.43 -17.12 10.32
CA VAL A 193 -9.67 -18.25 9.40
C VAL A 193 -11.06 -18.85 9.66
N PRO A 194 -11.81 -19.24 8.61
CA PRO A 194 -13.10 -19.89 8.79
C PRO A 194 -12.91 -21.34 9.25
N GLY A 195 -13.77 -21.79 10.16
CA GLY A 195 -13.80 -23.18 10.65
C GLY A 195 -13.44 -23.30 12.13
N GLU A 196 -13.65 -24.50 12.66
CA GLU A 196 -13.15 -24.93 13.97
C GLU A 196 -12.02 -25.93 13.73
N PHE A 197 -10.87 -25.73 14.36
CA PHE A 197 -9.68 -26.56 14.18
C PHE A 197 -9.40 -27.30 15.49
N GLU A 198 -9.26 -28.62 15.43
CA GLU A 198 -8.89 -29.42 16.59
C GLU A 198 -7.39 -29.34 16.88
N ASP A 199 -6.57 -29.21 15.83
CA ASP A 199 -5.11 -29.05 15.93
C ASP A 199 -4.71 -27.58 15.68
N PRO A 200 -4.06 -26.92 16.66
CA PRO A 200 -3.51 -25.57 16.48
C PRO A 200 -2.53 -25.44 15.29
N ALA A 201 -1.82 -26.52 14.92
CA ALA A 201 -0.91 -26.49 13.78
C ALA A 201 -1.66 -26.33 12.45
N GLU A 202 -2.83 -26.96 12.30
CA GLU A 202 -3.69 -26.81 11.13
C GLU A 202 -4.24 -25.38 11.01
N GLU A 203 -4.62 -24.78 12.15
CA GLU A 203 -5.07 -23.38 12.18
C GLU A 203 -3.96 -22.43 11.69
N VAL A 204 -2.72 -22.62 12.15
CA VAL A 204 -1.56 -21.82 11.71
C VAL A 204 -1.29 -22.00 10.22
N GLU A 205 -1.33 -23.23 9.70
CA GLU A 205 -1.16 -23.49 8.26
C GLU A 205 -2.26 -22.81 7.43
N MET A 206 -3.49 -22.80 7.92
CA MET A 206 -4.61 -22.10 7.27
C MET A 206 -4.41 -20.59 7.30
N LYS A 207 -3.95 -20.02 8.42
CA LYS A 207 -3.63 -18.59 8.55
C LYS A 207 -2.53 -18.20 7.57
N GLU A 208 -1.44 -18.97 7.53
CA GLU A 208 -0.33 -18.80 6.58
C GLU A 208 -0.82 -18.83 5.12
N SER A 209 -1.65 -19.81 4.76
CA SER A 209 -2.20 -19.94 3.41
C SER A 209 -3.09 -18.75 3.03
N LEU A 210 -3.97 -18.33 3.94
CA LEU A 210 -4.85 -17.18 3.74
C LEU A 210 -4.05 -15.88 3.57
N LEU A 211 -3.01 -15.68 4.38
CA LEU A 211 -2.12 -14.53 4.29
C LEU A 211 -1.43 -14.47 2.93
N THR A 212 -0.81 -15.57 2.50
CA THR A 212 -0.15 -15.67 1.18
C THR A 212 -1.11 -15.32 0.06
N ALA A 213 -2.30 -15.94 0.04
CA ALA A 213 -3.28 -15.69 -1.01
C ALA A 213 -3.70 -14.21 -1.07
N LYS A 214 -3.95 -13.58 0.09
CA LYS A 214 -4.31 -12.16 0.16
C LYS A 214 -3.16 -11.24 -0.31
N ILE A 215 -1.93 -11.52 0.12
CA ILE A 215 -0.74 -10.75 -0.26
C ILE A 215 -0.47 -10.86 -1.76
N GLU A 216 -0.57 -12.06 -2.33
CA GLU A 216 -0.41 -12.29 -3.76
C GLU A 216 -1.52 -11.60 -4.57
N ALA A 217 -2.77 -11.65 -4.09
CA ALA A 217 -3.88 -10.95 -4.72
C ALA A 217 -3.64 -9.43 -4.77
N ILE A 218 -3.09 -8.82 -3.71
CA ILE A 218 -2.67 -7.42 -3.71
C ILE A 218 -1.60 -7.17 -4.77
N ALA A 219 -0.54 -7.99 -4.80
CA ALA A 219 0.59 -7.80 -5.71
C ALA A 219 0.16 -7.94 -7.18
N ALA A 220 -0.61 -8.99 -7.50
CA ALA A 220 -1.13 -9.25 -8.83
C ALA A 220 -2.09 -8.15 -9.30
N ASN A 221 -3.02 -7.72 -8.44
CA ASN A 221 -3.92 -6.60 -8.76
C ASN A 221 -3.14 -5.31 -9.00
N THR A 222 -2.13 -5.02 -8.19
CA THR A 222 -1.31 -3.82 -8.35
C THR A 222 -0.52 -3.87 -9.66
N LEU A 223 0.13 -5.00 -9.96
CA LEU A 223 0.91 -5.20 -11.17
C LEU A 223 0.04 -5.14 -12.44
N GLY A 224 -1.07 -5.87 -12.47
CA GLY A 224 -1.98 -5.92 -13.62
C GLY A 224 -2.61 -4.56 -13.95
N ASN A 225 -2.81 -3.72 -12.93
CA ASN A 225 -3.40 -2.40 -13.10
C ASN A 225 -2.38 -1.31 -13.40
N THR A 226 -1.21 -1.32 -12.75
CA THR A 226 -0.24 -0.20 -12.82
C THR A 226 0.97 -0.49 -13.71
N GLY A 227 1.23 -1.76 -14.05
CA GLY A 227 2.51 -2.19 -14.64
C GLY A 227 3.70 -2.05 -13.69
N ALA A 228 3.46 -1.77 -12.41
CA ALA A 228 4.45 -1.65 -11.36
C ALA A 228 4.09 -2.58 -10.20
N TYR A 229 5.09 -3.00 -9.42
CA TYR A 229 4.84 -3.78 -8.21
C TYR A 229 4.85 -2.88 -6.97
N PRO A 230 4.07 -3.22 -5.92
CA PRO A 230 4.16 -2.52 -4.65
C PRO A 230 5.52 -2.83 -4.01
N ARG A 231 6.30 -1.82 -3.65
CA ARG A 231 7.48 -2.01 -2.79
C ARG A 231 7.07 -2.12 -1.33
N TRP A 232 6.10 -1.31 -0.92
CA TRP A 232 5.45 -1.42 0.37
C TRP A 232 4.06 -0.78 0.36
N ILE A 233 3.19 -1.26 1.24
CA ILE A 233 1.88 -0.70 1.56
C ILE A 233 1.89 -0.45 3.08
N ALA A 234 1.46 0.74 3.48
CA ALA A 234 1.47 1.19 4.86
C ALA A 234 0.04 1.40 5.36
N VAL A 235 -0.24 0.82 6.52
CA VAL A 235 -1.47 0.99 7.27
C VAL A 235 -1.13 1.67 8.59
N ARG A 236 -1.88 2.71 8.94
CA ARG A 236 -1.66 3.53 10.13
C ARG A 236 -2.51 3.00 11.28
N LEU A 237 -1.87 2.67 12.40
CA LEU A 237 -2.55 2.25 13.62
C LEU A 237 -2.87 3.43 14.54
N GLY A 238 -2.05 4.48 14.49
CA GLY A 238 -2.14 5.62 15.38
C GLY A 238 -1.17 6.72 15.00
N PHE A 239 -0.89 7.64 15.93
CA PHE A 239 0.08 8.71 15.70
C PHE A 239 1.49 8.11 15.57
N GLN A 240 2.08 8.20 14.37
CA GLN A 240 3.40 7.66 14.03
C GLN A 240 3.58 6.14 14.23
N MET A 241 2.48 5.39 14.39
CA MET A 241 2.49 3.92 14.51
C MET A 241 1.97 3.31 13.22
N TYR A 242 2.76 2.42 12.62
CA TYR A 242 2.50 1.87 11.30
C TYR A 242 2.82 0.39 11.20
N ARG A 243 2.01 -0.30 10.40
CA ARG A 243 2.31 -1.62 9.87
C ARG A 243 2.47 -1.57 8.38
N PHE A 244 3.28 -2.49 7.87
CA PHE A 244 3.62 -2.55 6.46
C PHE A 244 3.51 -3.95 5.92
N LEU A 245 2.98 -4.03 4.70
CA LEU A 245 3.21 -5.15 3.81
C LEU A 245 4.31 -4.73 2.83
N THR A 246 5.47 -5.36 2.89
CA THR A 246 6.63 -5.04 2.04
C THR A 246 6.85 -6.13 1.01
N PHE A 247 7.35 -5.77 -0.16
CA PHE A 247 7.71 -6.73 -1.20
C PHE A 247 9.10 -6.48 -1.75
N LYS A 248 9.80 -7.55 -2.10
CA LYS A 248 11.08 -7.51 -2.80
C LYS A 248 11.11 -8.56 -3.90
N LYS A 249 11.27 -8.10 -5.14
CA LYS A 249 11.47 -8.96 -6.31
C LYS A 249 12.92 -9.41 -6.37
N TYR A 250 13.12 -10.71 -6.57
CA TYR A 250 14.40 -11.33 -6.87
C TYR A 250 14.45 -11.84 -8.32
N ARG A 251 15.59 -12.44 -8.69
CA ARG A 251 15.72 -13.21 -9.94
C ARG A 251 14.73 -14.38 -9.99
N ASN A 252 14.54 -14.93 -11.19
CA ASN A 252 13.69 -16.10 -11.42
C ASN A 252 12.24 -15.93 -10.93
N ASP A 253 11.74 -14.69 -10.95
CA ASP A 253 10.39 -14.31 -10.54
C ASP A 253 10.00 -14.74 -9.13
N TYR A 254 10.98 -14.78 -8.20
CA TYR A 254 10.68 -14.89 -6.78
C TYR A 254 10.35 -13.53 -6.16
N PHE A 255 9.41 -13.52 -5.23
CA PHE A 255 8.99 -12.35 -4.48
C PHE A 255 8.97 -12.68 -3.00
N LEU A 256 9.80 -11.97 -2.22
CA LEU A 256 9.69 -11.96 -0.77
C LEU A 256 8.63 -10.94 -0.37
N SER A 257 7.79 -11.33 0.56
CA SER A 257 6.79 -10.50 1.21
C SER A 257 6.96 -10.59 2.72
N CYS A 258 6.84 -9.46 3.41
CA CYS A 258 6.88 -9.42 4.87
C CYS A 258 5.72 -8.60 5.41
N LEU A 259 5.15 -9.04 6.53
CA LEU A 259 4.30 -8.18 7.38
C LEU A 259 5.15 -7.69 8.55
N THR A 260 5.20 -6.38 8.73
CA THR A 260 6.08 -5.74 9.70
C THR A 260 5.40 -4.58 10.42
N GLU A 261 5.90 -4.25 11.60
CA GLU A 261 5.48 -3.08 12.40
C GLU A 261 6.69 -2.22 12.75
N GLY A 262 6.51 -0.89 12.77
CA GLY A 262 7.49 0.06 13.32
C GLY A 262 8.15 0.96 12.29
N ASN A 263 9.49 0.98 12.25
CA ASN A 263 10.24 1.89 11.39
C ASN A 263 10.63 1.23 10.05
N LEU A 264 9.89 1.56 8.99
CA LEU A 264 10.13 1.04 7.64
C LEU A 264 11.56 1.26 7.14
N LYS A 265 12.30 2.27 7.63
CA LYS A 265 13.71 2.49 7.24
C LYS A 265 14.64 1.33 7.63
N LYS A 266 14.19 0.46 8.55
CA LYS A 266 14.93 -0.71 9.02
C LYS A 266 14.59 -1.98 8.23
N ILE A 267 13.71 -1.93 7.23
CA ILE A 267 13.33 -3.12 6.44
C ILE A 267 14.55 -3.80 5.80
N ASP A 268 15.53 -3.01 5.36
CA ASP A 268 16.75 -3.53 4.76
C ASP A 268 17.56 -4.38 5.76
N ASN A 269 17.42 -4.18 7.07
CA ASN A 269 18.06 -5.00 8.10
C ASN A 269 17.44 -6.40 8.20
N ILE A 270 16.12 -6.50 7.99
CA ILE A 270 15.44 -7.80 7.86
C ILE A 270 15.90 -8.49 6.57
N GLU A 271 15.84 -7.77 5.45
CA GLU A 271 16.20 -8.30 4.14
C GLU A 271 17.67 -8.79 4.10
N ALA A 272 18.61 -8.04 4.69
CA ALA A 272 20.02 -8.41 4.74
C ALA A 272 20.30 -9.72 5.50
N GLN A 273 19.44 -10.09 6.47
CA GLN A 273 19.58 -11.34 7.23
C GLN A 273 18.86 -12.51 6.55
N ILE A 274 17.70 -12.27 5.93
CA ILE A 274 16.91 -13.32 5.27
C ILE A 274 17.49 -13.67 3.89
N GLU A 275 17.96 -12.69 3.12
CA GLU A 275 18.44 -12.90 1.74
C GLU A 275 19.53 -13.96 1.57
N PRO A 276 20.59 -13.98 2.38
CA PRO A 276 21.62 -15.00 2.27
C PRO A 276 21.06 -16.43 2.40
N ILE A 277 20.04 -16.60 3.23
CA ILE A 277 19.35 -17.89 3.41
C ILE A 277 18.58 -18.25 2.14
N LEU A 278 17.86 -17.28 1.55
CA LEU A 278 17.02 -17.50 0.37
C LEU A 278 17.81 -17.88 -0.89
N TYR A 279 19.02 -17.36 -1.09
CA TYR A 279 19.84 -17.65 -2.27
C TYR A 279 20.11 -19.16 -2.46
N HIS A 280 20.09 -19.95 -1.40
CA HIS A 280 20.19 -21.41 -1.53
C HIS A 280 19.00 -22.06 -2.28
N GLY A 281 17.86 -21.37 -2.41
CA GLY A 281 16.65 -21.86 -3.07
C GLY A 281 16.21 -21.07 -4.31
N ILE A 282 16.58 -19.79 -4.44
CA ILE A 282 16.05 -18.89 -5.49
C ILE A 282 16.96 -18.74 -6.71
N ASP A 283 18.08 -19.47 -6.75
CA ASP A 283 19.09 -19.36 -7.81
C ASP A 283 18.65 -19.91 -9.16
N THR A 284 17.69 -20.83 -9.13
CA THR A 284 17.03 -21.40 -10.31
C THR A 284 15.52 -21.15 -10.27
N PRO A 285 14.83 -21.13 -11.42
CA PRO A 285 13.37 -21.10 -11.47
C PRO A 285 12.74 -22.21 -10.63
N PHE A 286 11.58 -21.92 -10.04
CA PHE A 286 10.85 -22.90 -9.24
C PHE A 286 10.40 -24.06 -10.12
N SER A 287 10.68 -25.30 -9.68
CA SER A 287 10.40 -26.53 -10.43
C SER A 287 9.28 -27.39 -9.83
N GLY A 288 8.57 -26.88 -8.82
CA GLY A 288 7.53 -27.63 -8.09
C GLY A 288 8.04 -28.40 -6.86
N ASN A 289 9.35 -28.40 -6.59
CA ASN A 289 9.91 -29.08 -5.42
C ASN A 289 9.98 -28.14 -4.20
N LEU A 290 9.12 -28.37 -3.21
CA LEU A 290 9.08 -27.60 -1.96
C LEU A 290 10.13 -27.99 -0.91
N ARG A 291 10.80 -29.15 -1.06
CA ARG A 291 11.74 -29.64 -0.02
C ARG A 291 12.86 -28.65 0.35
N PRO A 292 13.52 -27.98 -0.62
CA PRO A 292 14.54 -26.98 -0.28
C PRO A 292 13.94 -25.84 0.55
N PHE A 293 12.74 -25.38 0.18
CA PHE A 293 12.06 -24.25 0.82
C PHE A 293 11.58 -24.58 2.24
N ASN A 294 11.15 -25.81 2.52
CA ASN A 294 10.83 -26.24 3.88
C ASN A 294 12.05 -26.15 4.82
N LYS A 295 13.24 -26.49 4.31
CA LYS A 295 14.48 -26.34 5.08
C LYS A 295 14.79 -24.85 5.33
N LEU A 296 14.64 -24.01 4.31
CA LEU A 296 14.84 -22.55 4.44
C LEU A 296 13.84 -21.92 5.41
N LYS A 297 12.57 -22.32 5.38
CA LYS A 297 11.53 -21.90 6.33
C LYS A 297 11.96 -22.18 7.78
N GLY A 298 12.49 -23.38 8.04
CA GLY A 298 13.03 -23.74 9.37
C GLY A 298 14.20 -22.85 9.80
N THR A 299 15.15 -22.58 8.91
CA THR A 299 16.30 -21.70 9.19
C THR A 299 15.87 -20.25 9.45
N ILE A 300 14.90 -19.72 8.69
CA ILE A 300 14.36 -18.38 8.92
C ILE A 300 13.67 -18.31 10.29
N LYS A 301 12.86 -19.33 10.64
CA LYS A 301 12.18 -19.39 11.94
C LYS A 301 13.18 -19.37 13.10
N GLU A 302 14.25 -20.16 13.01
CA GLU A 302 15.33 -20.19 14.01
C GLU A 302 16.06 -18.84 14.11
N LEU A 303 16.39 -18.23 12.98
CA LEU A 303 17.00 -16.89 12.94
C LEU A 303 16.13 -15.86 13.68
N VAL A 304 14.84 -15.81 13.35
CA VAL A 304 13.92 -14.83 13.95
C VAL A 304 13.68 -15.10 15.43
N SER A 305 13.65 -16.36 15.85
CA SER A 305 13.49 -16.73 17.27
C SER A 305 14.65 -16.24 18.15
N ASN A 306 15.83 -16.05 17.55
CA ASN A 306 17.01 -15.51 18.24
C ASN A 306 17.04 -13.96 18.30
N VAL A 307 16.10 -13.28 17.64
CA VAL A 307 15.99 -11.81 17.66
C VAL A 307 15.05 -11.40 18.79
N PRO A 308 15.51 -10.61 19.79
CA PRO A 308 14.68 -10.20 20.92
C PRO A 308 13.39 -9.50 20.49
N GLY A 309 12.23 -10.06 20.87
CA GLY A 309 10.91 -9.55 20.50
C GLY A 309 10.69 -9.45 18.98
N ARG A 310 11.50 -10.16 18.18
CA ARG A 310 11.50 -10.11 16.71
C ARG A 310 11.74 -8.71 16.14
N LYS A 311 12.38 -7.83 16.93
CA LYS A 311 12.66 -6.42 16.61
C LYS A 311 14.08 -6.25 16.09
N PHE A 312 14.20 -5.85 14.83
CA PHE A 312 15.45 -5.59 14.14
C PHE A 312 15.79 -4.10 14.24
N THR A 313 17.04 -3.78 14.58
CA THR A 313 17.57 -2.42 14.77
C THR A 313 18.66 -2.07 13.78
#